data_AF-A0A285G6Y4-F1
#
_entry.id   AF-A0A285G6Y4-F1
#
_cell.length_a   1.000
_cell.length_b   1.000
_cell.length_c   1.000
_cell.angle_alpha   90.00
_cell.angle_beta   90.00
_cell.angle_gamma   90.00
#
_symmetry.space_group_name_H-M   'P 1'
#
loop_
_entity.id
_entity.type
_entity.pdbx_description
1 polymer ?
#
loop_
_entity_poly.entity_id
_entity_poly.type
_entity_poly.pdbx_seq_one_letter_code
_entity_poly.pdbx_strand_id
1 'polypeptide(L)'
;MAKKINLEEETKKDMIIRLAKSDPFVSIEEVANQADTTNRYVRTILSEAEISLMQLRKEAYQNLEKLYSKAVAEIDSLESQLARYETLIN
;
A
#
# COMPACT_ATOMS: atom_id res chain seq x y z
N MET A 1 10.87 -19.19 -32.62
CA MET A 1 11.59 -18.13 -31.89
C MET A 1 10.58 -17.07 -31.46
N ALA A 2 10.74 -16.59 -30.22
CA ALA A 2 9.98 -15.53 -29.52
C ALA A 2 8.46 -15.71 -29.38
N LYS A 3 8.02 -16.17 -28.19
CA LYS A 3 6.64 -16.06 -27.73
C LYS A 3 6.34 -14.57 -27.51
N LYS A 4 5.53 -13.99 -28.39
CA LYS A 4 5.01 -12.62 -28.29
C LYS A 4 4.31 -12.48 -26.93
N ILE A 5 4.81 -11.60 -26.06
CA ILE A 5 4.09 -11.21 -24.85
C ILE A 5 2.91 -10.38 -25.33
N ASN A 6 1.74 -10.98 -25.38
CA ASN A 6 0.50 -10.27 -25.66
C ASN A 6 0.10 -9.55 -24.37
N LEU A 7 -0.03 -8.22 -24.42
CA LEU A 7 -0.72 -7.41 -23.40
C LEU A 7 -2.24 -7.69 -23.48
N GLU A 8 -2.65 -8.95 -23.37
CA GLU A 8 -4.04 -9.39 -23.50
C GLU A 8 -4.73 -9.35 -22.13
N GLU A 9 -5.78 -8.54 -22.07
CA GLU A 9 -6.89 -8.49 -21.09
C GLU A 9 -6.55 -9.00 -19.68
N GLU A 10 -6.26 -8.07 -18.75
CA GLU A 10 -6.22 -8.37 -17.32
C GLU A 10 -7.51 -9.10 -16.92
N THR A 11 -7.40 -10.31 -16.39
CA THR A 11 -8.58 -11.05 -15.96
C THR A 11 -9.22 -10.35 -14.76
N LYS A 12 -10.53 -10.49 -14.56
CA LYS A 12 -11.20 -9.96 -13.35
C LYS A 12 -10.51 -10.41 -12.06
N LYS A 13 -9.95 -11.63 -12.05
CA LYS A 13 -9.16 -12.18 -10.93
C LYS A 13 -7.87 -11.37 -10.70
N ASP A 14 -7.08 -11.15 -11.75
CA ASP A 14 -5.82 -10.41 -11.66
C ASP A 14 -6.06 -8.96 -11.25
N MET A 15 -7.13 -8.34 -11.79
CA MET A 15 -7.55 -7.00 -11.41
C MET A 15 -7.91 -6.90 -9.93
N ILE A 16 -8.69 -7.83 -9.39
CA ILE A 16 -9.05 -7.86 -7.96
C ILE A 16 -7.79 -7.96 -7.09
N ILE A 17 -6.86 -8.85 -7.44
CA ILE A 17 -5.62 -9.04 -6.69
C ILE A 17 -4.74 -7.79 -6.76
N ARG A 18 -4.62 -7.18 -7.95
CA ARG A 18 -3.85 -5.96 -8.15
C ARG A 18 -4.42 -4.81 -7.33
N LEU A 19 -5.73 -4.58 -7.40
CA LEU A 19 -6.40 -3.50 -6.67
C LEU A 19 -6.19 -3.62 -5.16
N ALA A 20 -6.36 -4.82 -4.60
CA ALA A 20 -6.16 -5.07 -3.18
C ALA A 20 -4.70 -4.83 -2.73
N LYS A 21 -3.72 -5.20 -3.57
CA LYS A 21 -2.29 -5.02 -3.27
C LYS A 21 -1.81 -3.58 -3.47
N SER A 22 -2.36 -2.86 -4.46
CA SER A 22 -1.98 -1.49 -4.76
C SER A 22 -2.50 -0.52 -3.69
N ASP A 23 -3.69 -0.76 -3.19
CA ASP A 23 -4.28 0.03 -2.12
C ASP A 23 -4.89 -0.89 -1.05
N PRO A 24 -4.17 -1.17 0.05
CA PRO A 24 -4.68 -1.97 1.17
C PRO A 24 -5.95 -1.42 1.83
N PHE A 25 -6.26 -0.13 1.65
CA PHE A 25 -7.39 0.53 2.31
C PHE A 25 -8.67 0.50 1.49
N VAL A 26 -8.60 0.08 0.22
CA VAL A 26 -9.76 -0.12 -0.63
C VAL A 26 -10.79 -1.03 0.03
N SER A 27 -12.06 -0.69 -0.14
CA SER A 27 -13.18 -1.51 0.31
C SER A 27 -13.48 -2.62 -0.70
N ILE A 28 -14.11 -3.70 -0.22
CA ILE A 28 -14.58 -4.80 -1.11
C ILE A 28 -15.55 -4.28 -2.17
N GLU A 29 -16.37 -3.28 -1.82
CA GLU A 29 -17.35 -2.67 -2.73
C GLU A 29 -16.67 -1.87 -3.84
N GLU A 30 -15.65 -1.06 -3.52
CA GLU A 30 -14.88 -0.34 -4.53
C GLU A 30 -14.15 -1.29 -5.47
N VAL A 31 -13.56 -2.38 -4.95
CA VAL A 31 -12.93 -3.41 -5.80
C VAL A 31 -13.96 -4.07 -6.71
N ALA A 32 -15.15 -4.38 -6.20
CA ALA A 32 -16.21 -4.99 -6.98
C ALA A 32 -16.70 -4.06 -8.10
N ASN A 33 -16.89 -2.77 -7.80
CA ASN A 33 -17.30 -1.76 -8.76
C ASN A 33 -16.23 -1.55 -9.85
N GLN A 34 -14.96 -1.48 -9.47
CA GLN A 34 -13.86 -1.30 -10.43
C GLN A 34 -13.66 -2.54 -11.31
N ALA A 35 -13.78 -3.75 -10.75
CA ALA A 35 -13.63 -5.01 -11.48
C ALA A 35 -14.93 -5.49 -12.15
N ASP A 36 -15.98 -4.66 -12.16
CA ASP A 36 -17.30 -4.97 -12.72
C ASP A 36 -17.82 -6.35 -12.25
N THR A 37 -17.85 -6.56 -10.95
CA THR A 37 -18.21 -7.86 -10.36
C THR A 37 -18.95 -7.70 -9.04
N THR A 38 -19.15 -8.79 -8.31
CA THR A 38 -19.86 -8.80 -7.03
C THR A 38 -18.92 -8.85 -5.85
N ASN A 39 -19.35 -8.27 -4.73
CA ASN A 39 -18.66 -8.39 -3.44
C ASN A 39 -18.38 -9.85 -3.05
N ARG A 40 -19.30 -10.77 -3.40
CA ARG A 40 -19.13 -12.21 -3.16
C ARG A 40 -17.93 -12.74 -3.95
N TYR A 41 -17.85 -12.44 -5.25
CA TYR A 41 -16.76 -12.90 -6.09
C TYR A 41 -15.41 -12.33 -5.67
N VAL A 42 -15.36 -11.05 -5.29
CA VAL A 42 -14.14 -10.42 -4.73
C VAL A 42 -13.64 -11.19 -3.51
N ARG A 43 -14.52 -11.49 -2.55
CA ARG A 43 -14.15 -12.27 -1.35
C ARG A 43 -13.64 -13.66 -1.70
N THR A 44 -14.26 -14.34 -2.66
CA THR A 44 -13.80 -15.64 -3.16
C THR A 44 -12.39 -15.54 -3.71
N ILE A 45 -12.13 -14.59 -4.62
CA ILE A 45 -10.81 -14.41 -5.23
C ILE A 45 -9.74 -14.06 -4.19
N LEU A 46 -10.04 -13.16 -3.25
CA LEU A 46 -9.09 -12.82 -2.18
C LEU A 46 -8.79 -14.04 -1.30
N SER A 47 -9.79 -14.84 -0.98
CA SER A 47 -9.60 -16.08 -0.20
C SER A 47 -8.80 -17.13 -0.97
N GLU A 48 -9.07 -17.33 -2.26
CA GLU A 48 -8.33 -18.27 -3.13
C GLU A 48 -6.87 -17.85 -3.32
N ALA A 49 -6.60 -16.54 -3.28
CA ALA A 49 -5.25 -15.99 -3.38
C ALA A 49 -4.55 -15.86 -2.02
N GLU A 50 -5.19 -16.30 -0.93
CA GLU A 50 -4.70 -16.15 0.45
C GLU A 50 -4.40 -14.69 0.86
N ILE A 51 -5.15 -13.74 0.31
CA ILE A 51 -5.00 -12.31 0.56
C ILE A 51 -6.02 -11.87 1.61
N SER A 52 -5.51 -11.33 2.72
CA SER A 52 -6.31 -10.64 3.73
C SER A 52 -6.08 -9.14 3.65
N LEU A 53 -7.14 -8.37 3.36
CA LEU A 53 -7.07 -6.90 3.40
C LEU A 53 -6.63 -6.38 4.77
N MET A 54 -7.04 -7.04 5.86
CA MET A 54 -6.65 -6.64 7.21
C MET A 54 -5.14 -6.83 7.44
N GLN A 55 -4.57 -7.90 6.89
CA GLN A 55 -3.13 -8.14 6.96
C GLN A 55 -2.35 -7.12 6.13
N LEU A 56 -2.81 -6.84 4.90
CA LEU A 56 -2.22 -5.80 4.05
C LEU A 56 -2.26 -4.42 4.73
N ARG A 57 -3.37 -4.07 5.38
CA ARG A 57 -3.49 -2.81 6.13
C ARG A 57 -2.50 -2.74 7.30
N LYS A 58 -2.36 -3.84 8.04
CA LYS A 58 -1.40 -3.91 9.15
C LYS A 58 0.02 -3.67 8.66
N GLU A 59 0.43 -4.32 7.57
CA GLU A 59 1.75 -4.14 6.97
C GLU A 59 1.95 -2.72 6.46
N ALA A 60 0.94 -2.14 5.80
CA ALA A 60 0.97 -0.75 5.35
C ALA A 60 1.16 0.23 6.52
N TYR A 61 0.39 0.08 7.61
CA TYR A 61 0.55 0.91 8.80
C TYR A 61 1.92 0.75 9.46
N GLN A 62 2.43 -0.47 9.59
CA GLN A 62 3.75 -0.72 10.17
C GLN A 62 4.87 -0.06 9.35
N ASN A 63 4.75 -0.05 8.03
CA ASN A 63 5.71 0.62 7.16
C ASN A 63 5.61 2.14 7.29
N LEU A 64 4.38 2.69 7.31
CA LEU A 64 4.15 4.12 7.53
C LEU A 64 4.66 4.58 8.90
N GLU A 65 4.40 3.81 9.95
CA GLU A 65 4.86 4.08 11.32
C GLU A 65 6.38 4.18 11.37
N LYS A 66 7.10 3.24 10.77
CA LYS A 66 8.57 3.28 10.68
C LYS A 66 9.09 4.52 9.97
N LEU A 67 8.47 4.89 8.84
CA LEU A 67 8.86 6.08 8.09
C LEU A 67 8.61 7.35 8.92
N TYR A 68 7.45 7.43 9.57
CA TYR A 68 7.09 8.55 10.42
C TYR A 68 8.04 8.69 11.61
N SER A 69 8.32 7.60 12.33
CA SER A 69 9.27 7.61 13.44
C SER A 69 10.66 8.06 13.02
N LYS A 70 11.13 7.64 11.83
CA LYS A 70 12.41 8.09 11.28
C LYS A 70 12.41 9.58 10.98
N ALA A 71 11.35 10.09 10.34
CA ALA A 71 11.22 11.51 10.04
C ALA A 71 11.18 12.37 11.30
N VAL A 72 10.44 11.93 12.34
CA VAL A 72 10.40 12.62 13.64
C VAL A 72 11.79 12.69 14.27
N ALA A 73 12.53 11.57 14.32
CA ALA A 73 13.89 11.56 14.88
C ALA A 73 14.87 12.45 14.10
N GLU A 74 14.68 12.58 12.79
CA GLU A 74 15.49 13.49 11.94
C GLU A 74 15.17 14.96 12.26
N ILE A 75 13.89 15.31 12.43
CA ILE A 75 13.47 16.65 12.87
C ILE A 75 14.09 17.00 14.22
N ASP A 76 13.99 16.12 15.21
CA ASP A 76 14.57 16.34 16.55
C ASP A 76 16.10 16.58 16.48
N SER A 77 16.79 15.88 15.58
CA SER A 77 18.22 16.06 15.34
C SER A 77 18.55 17.43 14.75
N LEU A 78 17.75 17.89 13.79
CA LEU A 78 17.90 19.19 13.14
C LEU A 78 17.60 20.34 14.10
N GLU A 79 16.55 20.23 14.90
CA GLU A 79 16.23 21.22 15.95
C GLU A 79 17.39 21.34 16.95
N SER A 80 17.95 20.20 17.36
CA SER A 80 19.12 20.18 18.23
C SER A 80 20.37 20.80 17.58
N GLN A 81 20.53 20.66 16.25
CA GLN A 81 21.62 21.32 15.51
C GLN A 81 21.41 22.83 15.44
N LEU A 82 20.20 23.29 15.13
CA LEU A 82 19.86 24.72 15.05
C LEU A 82 20.13 25.42 16.40
N ALA A 83 19.67 24.84 17.50
CA ALA A 83 19.91 25.41 18.84
C ALA A 83 21.41 25.58 19.15
N ARG A 84 22.26 24.63 18.70
CA ARG A 84 23.72 24.75 18.84
C ARG A 84 24.27 25.91 18.03
N TYR A 85 23.82 26.09 16.79
CA TYR A 85 24.25 27.20 15.94
C TYR A 85 23.82 28.56 16.49
N GLU A 86 22.59 28.67 17.00
CA GLU A 86 22.08 29.88 17.63
C GLU A 86 22.90 30.28 18.87
N THR A 87 23.38 29.29 19.63
CA THR A 87 24.24 29.52 20.80
C THR A 87 25.65 29.99 20.40
N LEU A 88 26.13 29.66 19.20
CA LEU A 88 27.45 30.09 18.70
C LEU A 88 27.45 31.49 18.09
N ILE A 89 26.27 32.00 17.69
CA ILE A 89 26.09 33.30 17.05
C ILE A 89 25.83 34.41 18.08
N ASN A 90 25.35 34.06 19.28
CA ASN A 90 25.13 34.97 20.41
C ASN A 90 26.31 34.95 21.39
#